data_AF-A0A850MJ12-F1
#
_entry.id   AF-A0A850MJ12-F1
#
_cell.length_a   1.000
_cell.length_b   1.000
_cell.length_c   1.000
_cell.angle_alpha   90.00
_cell.angle_beta   90.00
_cell.angle_gamma   90.00
#
_symmetry.space_group_name_H-M   'P 1'
#
loop_
_entity.id
_entity.type
_entity.pdbx_description
1 polymer ?
#
loop_
_entity_poly.entity_id
_entity_poly.type
_entity_poly.pdbx_seq_one_letter_code
_entity_poly.pdbx_strand_id
1 'polypeptide(L)'
;MKEKKFTTLEAIIETFKTRTLSPEESFSLIVKIEQKIIVDIDALFEGLAGGYIHEIQSKIGYTKNLLHLVIESKGAFDYQRALNSTIPQLEDILTLYHKSGVPTQLEKK
;
A
#
# COMPACT_ATOMS: atom_id res chain seq x y z
N MET A 1 -13.37 -2.54 17.35
CA MET A 1 -12.11 -3.26 17.03
C MET A 1 -10.94 -2.40 17.47
N LYS A 2 -9.98 -2.92 18.24
CA LYS A 2 -8.74 -2.18 18.53
C LYS A 2 -7.99 -2.00 17.21
N GLU A 3 -7.72 -0.76 16.80
CA GLU A 3 -6.87 -0.48 15.64
C GLU A 3 -5.51 -1.13 15.89
N LYS A 4 -5.13 -2.11 15.06
CA LYS A 4 -3.75 -2.57 15.04
C LYS A 4 -2.89 -1.40 14.57
N LYS A 5 -2.00 -0.96 15.45
CA LYS A 5 -0.97 0.03 15.12
C LYS A 5 0.09 -0.65 14.26
N PHE A 6 0.12 -0.30 12.99
CA PHE A 6 1.20 -0.68 12.09
C PHE A 6 2.31 0.35 12.23
N THR A 7 3.54 -0.11 12.40
CA THR A 7 4.69 0.78 12.61
C THR A 7 5.43 1.08 11.32
N THR A 8 5.38 0.21 10.31
CA THR A 8 6.06 0.40 9.02
C THR A 8 5.27 -0.16 7.82
N LEU A 9 5.65 0.25 6.61
CA LEU A 9 5.12 -0.31 5.35
C LEU A 9 5.36 -1.83 5.26
N GLU A 10 6.54 -2.30 5.65
CA GLU A 10 6.89 -3.73 5.67
C GLU A 10 5.91 -4.53 6.52
N ALA A 11 5.52 -4.01 7.70
CA ALA A 11 4.58 -4.70 8.58
C ALA A 11 3.16 -4.81 7.96
N ILE A 12 2.74 -3.80 7.19
CA ILE A 12 1.49 -3.86 6.43
C ILE A 12 1.59 -4.92 5.34
N ILE A 13 2.67 -4.91 4.54
CA ILE A 13 2.85 -5.84 3.42
C ILE A 13 2.94 -7.29 3.92
N GLU A 14 3.65 -7.53 5.02
CA GLU A 14 3.72 -8.86 5.64
C GLU A 14 2.34 -9.34 6.11
N THR A 15 1.47 -8.43 6.54
CA THR A 15 0.08 -8.78 6.90
C THR A 15 -0.72 -9.25 5.69
N PHE A 16 -0.53 -8.64 4.52
CA PHE A 16 -1.14 -9.12 3.27
C PHE A 16 -0.69 -10.55 2.91
N LYS A 17 0.55 -10.91 3.24
CA LYS A 17 1.16 -12.21 2.88
C LYS A 17 0.78 -13.33 3.85
N THR A 18 0.63 -13.01 5.13
CA THR A 18 0.55 -14.02 6.20
C THR A 18 -0.83 -14.18 6.81
N ARG A 19 -1.72 -13.19 6.65
CA ARG A 19 -3.04 -13.21 7.27
C ARG A 19 -4.14 -13.23 6.24
N THR A 20 -5.20 -13.96 6.56
CA THR A 20 -6.49 -13.82 5.86
C THR A 20 -7.09 -12.48 6.23
N LEU A 21 -7.23 -11.59 5.24
CA LEU A 21 -7.83 -10.28 5.35
C LEU A 21 -9.17 -10.27 4.61
N SER A 22 -10.18 -9.56 5.11
CA SER A 22 -11.36 -9.24 4.29
C SER A 22 -11.02 -8.19 3.22
N PRO A 23 -11.82 -8.07 2.14
CA PRO A 23 -11.65 -6.99 1.16
C PRO A 23 -11.60 -5.59 1.79
N GLU A 24 -12.45 -5.33 2.78
CA GLU A 24 -12.53 -4.06 3.51
C GLU A 24 -11.29 -3.82 4.39
N GLU A 25 -10.80 -4.86 5.07
CA GLU A 25 -9.55 -4.77 5.84
C GLU A 25 -8.37 -4.47 4.91
N SER A 26 -8.26 -5.18 3.80
CA SER A 26 -7.22 -4.93 2.78
C SER A 26 -7.30 -3.52 2.22
N PHE A 27 -8.50 -3.05 1.87
CA PHE A 27 -8.69 -1.68 1.37
C PHE A 27 -8.30 -0.63 2.41
N SER A 28 -8.67 -0.82 3.67
CA SER A 28 -8.26 0.07 4.76
C SER A 28 -6.73 0.16 4.90
N LEU A 29 -6.02 -0.96 4.75
CA LEU A 29 -4.55 -0.98 4.76
C LEU A 29 -3.95 -0.25 3.55
N ILE A 30 -4.52 -0.42 2.36
CA ILE A 30 -4.08 0.33 1.16
C ILE A 30 -4.25 1.84 1.36
N VAL A 31 -5.37 2.28 1.93
CA VAL A 31 -5.60 3.70 2.24
C VAL A 31 -4.55 4.23 3.21
N LYS A 32 -4.10 3.43 4.19
CA LYS A 32 -3.00 3.84 5.10
C LYS A 32 -1.68 4.01 4.37
N ILE A 33 -1.36 3.11 3.42
CA ILE A 33 -0.15 3.24 2.58
C ILE A 33 -0.24 4.50 1.71
N GLU A 34 -1.40 4.75 1.09
CA GLU A 34 -1.64 5.96 0.29
C GLU A 34 -1.46 7.24 1.11
N GLN A 35 -2.02 7.29 2.32
CA GLN A 35 -1.84 8.42 3.24
C GLN A 35 -0.37 8.65 3.57
N LYS A 36 0.40 7.57 3.78
CA LYS A 36 1.85 7.67 3.99
C LYS A 36 2.56 8.28 2.78
N ILE A 37 2.23 7.80 1.58
CA ILE A 37 2.79 8.34 0.32
C ILE A 37 2.50 9.84 0.18
N ILE A 38 1.29 10.28 0.54
CA ILE A 38 0.91 11.70 0.51
C ILE A 38 1.75 12.51 1.50
N VAL A 39 1.94 12.00 2.73
CA VAL A 39 2.76 12.68 3.75
C VAL A 39 4.24 12.75 3.34
N ASP A 40 4.72 11.73 2.64
CA ASP A 40 6.11 11.67 2.19
C ASP A 40 6.37 12.36 0.86
N ILE A 41 5.34 12.93 0.21
CA ILE A 41 5.43 13.33 -1.20
C ILE A 41 6.60 14.28 -1.45
N ASP A 42 6.83 15.24 -0.53
CA ASP A 42 7.94 16.19 -0.62
C ASP A 42 9.29 15.49 -0.48
N ALA A 43 9.43 14.58 0.49
CA ALA A 43 10.67 13.81 0.70
C ALA A 43 10.97 12.85 -0.46
N LEU A 44 9.92 12.26 -1.06
CA LEU A 44 10.02 11.46 -2.27
C LEU A 44 10.41 12.34 -3.47
N PHE A 45 9.95 13.59 -3.53
CA PHE A 45 10.28 14.49 -4.63
C PHE A 45 11.72 15.04 -4.53
N GLU A 46 12.17 15.36 -3.32
CA GLU A 46 13.49 15.96 -3.05
C GLU A 46 14.66 14.96 -3.13
N GLY A 47 14.41 13.67 -2.91
CA GLY A 47 15.44 12.62 -2.99
C GLY A 47 15.75 12.14 -4.42
N LEU A 48 16.55 11.07 -4.54
CA LEU A 48 16.71 10.31 -5.79
C LEU A 48 15.38 9.70 -6.30
N ALA A 49 14.30 9.87 -5.55
CA ALA A 49 12.98 9.30 -5.80
C ALA A 49 12.03 10.18 -6.61
N GLY A 50 12.41 11.41 -6.98
CA GLY A 50 11.61 12.21 -7.91
C GLY A 50 11.32 11.46 -9.22
N GLY A 51 12.24 10.56 -9.63
CA GLY A 51 12.04 9.65 -10.77
C GLY A 51 11.06 8.50 -10.52
N TYR A 52 10.78 8.14 -9.26
CA TYR A 52 9.92 7.01 -8.88
C TYR A 52 8.53 7.43 -8.40
N ILE A 53 8.30 8.72 -8.14
CA ILE A 53 7.06 9.18 -7.51
C ILE A 53 5.81 8.85 -8.34
N HIS A 54 5.89 9.02 -9.67
CA HIS A 54 4.80 8.65 -10.57
C HIS A 54 4.55 7.15 -10.58
N GLU A 55 5.62 6.34 -10.48
CA GLU A 55 5.50 4.89 -10.40
C GLU A 55 4.83 4.46 -9.09
N ILE A 56 5.27 5.02 -7.95
CA ILE A 56 4.65 4.78 -6.63
C ILE A 56 3.16 5.15 -6.66
N GLN A 57 2.80 6.33 -7.19
CA GLN A 57 1.43 6.80 -7.30
C GLN A 57 0.58 5.90 -8.22
N SER A 58 1.12 5.48 -9.36
CA SER A 58 0.43 4.57 -10.27
C SER A 58 0.15 3.22 -9.62
N LYS A 59 1.14 2.66 -8.91
CA LYS A 59 1.01 1.36 -8.23
C LYS A 59 -0.01 1.42 -7.09
N ILE A 60 0.04 2.45 -6.24
CA ILE A 60 -0.93 2.57 -5.15
C ILE A 60 -2.34 2.82 -5.69
N GLY A 61 -2.50 3.66 -6.72
CA GLY A 61 -3.80 3.88 -7.37
C GLY A 61 -4.39 2.61 -7.98
N TYR A 62 -3.56 1.80 -8.65
CA TYR A 62 -3.96 0.49 -9.17
C TYR A 62 -4.46 -0.44 -8.05
N THR A 63 -3.69 -0.61 -6.98
CA THR A 63 -4.07 -1.51 -5.87
C THR A 63 -5.36 -1.06 -5.18
N LYS A 64 -5.51 0.24 -4.95
CA LYS A 64 -6.70 0.83 -4.34
C LYS A 64 -7.95 0.59 -5.19
N ASN A 65 -7.86 0.90 -6.49
CA ASN A 65 -8.99 0.73 -7.41
C ASN A 65 -9.39 -0.74 -7.56
N LEU A 66 -8.40 -1.65 -7.59
CA LEU A 66 -8.66 -3.08 -7.69
C LEU A 66 -9.43 -3.61 -6.46
N LEU A 67 -9.02 -3.21 -5.25
CA LEU A 67 -9.73 -3.61 -4.03
C LEU A 67 -11.09 -2.91 -3.89
N HIS A 68 -11.20 -1.65 -4.33
CA HIS A 68 -12.49 -0.96 -4.37
C HIS A 68 -13.47 -1.70 -5.27
N LEU A 69 -13.03 -2.12 -6.47
CA LEU A 69 -13.84 -2.92 -7.38
C LEU A 69 -14.31 -4.23 -6.74
N VAL A 70 -13.45 -4.93 -5.99
CA VAL A 70 -13.85 -6.14 -5.25
C VAL A 70 -15.01 -5.85 -4.32
N ILE A 71 -14.90 -4.79 -3.51
CA ILE A 71 -15.93 -4.40 -2.52
C ILE A 71 -17.24 -4.02 -3.22
N GLU A 72 -17.19 -3.13 -4.21
CA GLU A 72 -18.38 -2.65 -4.93
C GLU A 72 -19.08 -3.77 -5.72
N SER A 73 -18.30 -4.74 -6.22
CA SER A 73 -18.83 -5.88 -6.95
C SER A 73 -19.61 -6.88 -6.09
N LYS A 74 -19.61 -6.71 -4.75
CA LYS A 74 -20.29 -7.58 -3.78
C LYS A 74 -20.02 -9.08 -4.01
N GLY A 75 -18.77 -9.42 -4.34
CA GLY A 75 -18.31 -10.79 -4.56
C GLY A 75 -18.39 -11.29 -6.00
N ALA A 76 -18.80 -10.46 -6.97
CA ALA A 76 -18.72 -10.81 -8.38
C ALA A 76 -17.27 -10.81 -8.92
N PHE A 77 -16.37 -10.06 -8.26
CA PHE A 77 -14.94 -10.04 -8.58
C PHE A 77 -14.14 -10.92 -7.60
N ASP A 78 -13.21 -11.70 -8.16
CA ASP A 78 -12.37 -12.62 -7.38
C ASP A 78 -11.37 -11.86 -6.51
N TYR A 79 -11.60 -11.88 -5.21
CA TYR A 79 -10.74 -11.25 -4.21
C TYR A 79 -9.35 -11.89 -4.11
N GLN A 80 -9.23 -13.21 -4.25
CA GLN A 80 -7.93 -13.87 -4.19
C GLN A 80 -7.07 -13.46 -5.38
N ARG A 81 -7.67 -13.35 -6.57
CA ARG A 81 -7.00 -12.83 -7.76
C ARG A 81 -6.59 -11.36 -7.57
N ALA A 82 -7.44 -10.56 -6.94
CA ALA A 82 -7.11 -9.18 -6.58
C ALA A 82 -5.89 -9.12 -5.65
N LEU A 83 -5.85 -9.93 -4.58
CA LEU A 83 -4.72 -10.00 -3.66
C LEU A 83 -3.42 -10.43 -4.34
N ASN A 84 -3.47 -11.46 -5.20
CA ASN A 84 -2.32 -11.92 -5.96
C ASN A 84 -1.74 -10.82 -6.89
N SER A 85 -2.57 -9.86 -7.30
CA SER A 85 -2.15 -8.70 -8.09
C SER A 85 -1.70 -7.53 -7.22
N THR A 86 -2.30 -7.37 -6.04
CA THR A 86 -1.97 -6.29 -5.09
C THR A 86 -0.61 -6.48 -4.44
N ILE A 87 -0.30 -7.68 -3.94
CA ILE A 87 0.93 -7.94 -3.17
C ILE A 87 2.21 -7.54 -3.94
N PRO A 88 2.41 -7.95 -5.21
CA PRO A 88 3.60 -7.55 -5.95
C PRO A 88 3.74 -6.03 -6.12
N GLN A 89 2.62 -5.31 -6.30
CA GLN A 89 2.66 -3.85 -6.42
C GLN A 89 3.08 -3.18 -5.11
N LEU A 90 2.69 -3.75 -3.97
CA LEU A 90 3.13 -3.26 -2.66
C LEU A 90 4.62 -3.55 -2.42
N GLU A 91 5.10 -4.73 -2.80
CA GLU A 91 6.52 -5.08 -2.73
C GLU A 91 7.37 -4.17 -3.63
N ASP A 92 6.85 -3.80 -4.81
CA ASP A 92 7.48 -2.81 -5.68
C ASP A 92 7.51 -1.42 -5.04
N ILE A 93 6.39 -0.94 -4.49
CA ILE A 93 6.34 0.35 -3.77
C ILE A 93 7.39 0.36 -2.65
N LEU A 94 7.49 -0.72 -1.87
CA LEU A 94 8.48 -0.84 -0.81
C LEU A 94 9.91 -0.75 -1.34
N THR A 95 10.18 -1.44 -2.45
CA THR A 95 11.48 -1.38 -3.13
C THR A 95 11.82 0.04 -3.58
N LEU A 96 10.85 0.77 -4.14
CA LEU A 96 11.02 2.16 -4.54
C LEU A 96 11.28 3.07 -3.35
N TYR A 97 10.60 2.86 -2.22
CA TYR A 97 10.88 3.53 -0.94
C TYR A 97 12.29 3.28 -0.43
N HIS A 98 12.79 2.05 -0.51
CA HIS A 98 14.17 1.75 -0.10
C HIS A 98 15.20 2.41 -1.01
N LYS A 99 14.97 2.43 -2.33
CA LYS A 99 15.83 3.14 -3.32
C LYS A 99 15.82 4.66 -3.12
N SER A 100 14.68 5.16 -2.66
CA SER A 100 14.39 6.55 -2.37
C SER A 100 15.16 7.08 -1.15
N GLY A 101 15.42 6.21 -0.17
CA GLY A 101 15.99 6.60 1.12
C GLY A 101 14.96 7.21 2.09
N VAL A 102 13.70 7.36 1.67
CA VAL A 102 12.62 7.82 2.53
C VAL A 102 12.24 6.75 3.56
N PRO A 103 12.08 7.09 4.85
CA PRO A 103 11.76 6.11 5.88
C PRO A 103 10.36 5.50 5.72
N THR A 104 10.24 4.20 6.00
CA THR A 104 8.99 3.43 5.86
C THR A 104 8.08 3.47 7.10
N GLN A 105 8.47 4.17 8.18
CA GLN A 105 7.67 4.25 9.41
C GLN A 105 6.36 5.03 9.23
N LEU A 106 5.23 4.48 9.67
CA LEU A 106 3.89 5.07 9.50
C LEU A 106 3.54 6.11 10.57
N GLU A 107 4.11 5.99 11.77
CA GLU A 107 3.95 6.95 12.86
C GLU A 107 5.33 7.55 13.19
N LYS A 108 5.47 8.88 13.16
CA LYS A 108 6.58 9.55 13.83
C LYS A 108 6.27 9.53 15.33
N LYS A 109 7.18 8.97 16.12
CA LYS A 109 7.18 9.18 17.58
C LYS A 109 7.37 10.65 17.90
#